data_AF-A0A091B9A1-F1
#
_entry.id   AF-A0A091B9A1-F1
#
_cell.length_a   1.000
_cell.length_b   1.000
_cell.length_c   1.000
_cell.angle_alpha   90.00
_cell.angle_beta   90.00
_cell.angle_gamma   90.00
#
_symmetry.space_group_name_H-M   'P 1'
#
loop_
_entity.id
_entity.type
_entity.pdbx_description
1 polymer ?
#
loop_
_entity_poly.entity_id
_entity_poly.type
_entity_poly.pdbx_seq_one_letter_code
_entity_poly.pdbx_strand_id
1 'polypeptide(L)' 'MSADPRPLPPPPPDPADCCGSGCVRCIFDLYDDALARYDAQLAQWLTRHPDAAADADSMP' A
#
# COMPACT_ATOMS: atom_id res chain seq x y z
N MET A 1 -13.60 -19.26 -9.99
CA MET A 1 -12.28 -19.37 -9.34
C MET A 1 -11.91 -17.98 -8.90
N SER A 2 -12.20 -17.63 -7.65
CA SER A 2 -11.81 -16.33 -7.12
C SER A 2 -10.33 -16.40 -6.80
N ALA A 3 -9.50 -16.00 -7.76
CA ALA A 3 -8.13 -15.62 -7.43
C ALA A 3 -8.27 -14.42 -6.49
N ASP A 4 -7.84 -14.60 -5.26
CA ASP A 4 -7.72 -13.55 -4.27
C ASP A 4 -6.24 -13.16 -4.19
N PRO A 5 -5.73 -12.44 -5.20
CA PRO A 5 -4.33 -12.09 -5.26
C PRO A 5 -3.98 -11.15 -4.12
N ARG A 6 -2.72 -11.22 -3.68
CA ARG A 6 -2.18 -10.26 -2.73
C ARG A 6 -2.34 -8.84 -3.28
N PRO A 7 -2.82 -7.86 -2.48
CA PRO A 7 -2.84 -6.48 -2.92
C PRO A 7 -1.42 -6.02 -3.23
N LEU A 8 -1.29 -5.10 -4.20
CA LEU A 8 -0.02 -4.48 -4.55
C LEU A 8 0.08 -3.08 -3.94
N PRO A 9 1.25 -2.70 -3.42
CA PRO A 9 1.45 -1.36 -2.88
C PRO A 9 1.31 -0.31 -3.99
N PRO A 10 0.79 0.89 -3.66
CA PRO A 10 0.82 2.01 -4.60
C PRO A 10 2.27 2.36 -4.95
N PRO A 11 2.55 2.75 -6.21
CA PRO A 11 3.86 3.25 -6.58
C PRO A 11 4.13 4.60 -5.88
N PRO A 12 5.37 4.85 -5.42
CA PRO A 12 5.72 6.14 -4.83
C PRO A 12 5.57 7.27 -5.87
N PRO A 13 5.05 8.44 -5.48
CA PRO A 13 4.90 9.57 -6.39
C PRO A 13 6.24 10.19 -6.75
N ASP A 14 6.33 10.80 -7.93
CA ASP A 14 7.51 11.56 -8.33
C ASP A 14 7.52 12.92 -7.60
N PRO A 15 8.66 13.37 -7.05
CA PRO A 15 8.76 14.72 -6.49
C PRO A 15 8.43 15.83 -7.51
N ALA A 16 8.60 15.59 -8.81
CA ALA A 16 8.20 16.52 -9.87
C ALA A 16 6.67 16.67 -10.00
N ASP A 17 5.89 15.68 -9.54
CA ASP A 17 4.42 15.77 -9.50
C ASP A 17 3.93 16.64 -8.33
N CYS A 18 4.82 16.94 -7.37
CA CYS A 18 4.53 17.86 -6.30
C CYS A 18 4.66 19.30 -6.78
N CYS A 19 3.58 20.08 -6.69
CA CYS A 19 3.58 21.49 -7.10
C CYS A 19 4.51 22.39 -6.25
N GLY A 20 5.05 21.88 -5.14
CA GLY A 20 6.07 22.53 -4.30
C GLY A 20 5.65 23.81 -3.58
N SER A 21 4.41 24.27 -3.81
CA SER A 21 3.95 25.62 -3.43
C SER A 21 2.79 25.60 -2.42
N GLY A 22 2.54 24.45 -1.77
CA GLY A 22 1.43 24.30 -0.82
C GLY A 22 0.07 24.11 -1.49
N CYS A 23 0.02 23.33 -2.57
CA CYS A 23 -1.25 22.93 -3.18
C CYS A 23 -2.21 22.31 -2.14
N VAL A 24 -3.52 22.53 -2.31
CA VAL A 24 -4.59 22.07 -1.38
C VAL A 24 -4.57 20.54 -1.17
N ARG A 25 -3.98 19.79 -2.10
CA ARG A 25 -3.86 18.34 -2.03
C ARG A 25 -2.45 17.97 -2.47
N CYS A 26 -1.59 17.60 -1.54
CA CYS A 26 -0.23 17.15 -1.84
C CYS A 26 -0.29 15.74 -2.45
N ILE A 27 0.56 15.47 -3.44
CA ILE A 27 0.67 14.11 -4.02
C ILE A 27 1.18 13.10 -2.98
N PHE A 28 2.03 13.55 -2.06
CA PHE A 28 2.51 12.74 -0.95
C PHE A 28 1.39 12.41 0.04
N ASP A 29 0.53 13.38 0.39
CA ASP A 29 -0.63 13.11 1.26
C ASP A 29 -1.58 12.08 0.62
N LEU A 30 -1.80 12.18 -0.70
CA LEU A 30 -2.61 11.19 -1.43
C LEU A 30 -1.98 9.81 -1.47
N TYR A 31 -0.66 9.76 -1.56
CA TYR A 31 0.10 8.53 -1.51
C TYR A 31 0.01 7.87 -0.13
N ASP A 32 0.14 8.65 0.94
CA ASP A 32 0.00 8.17 2.32
C ASP A 32 -1.42 7.63 2.57
N ASP A 33 -2.45 8.32 2.09
CA ASP A 33 -3.84 7.82 2.13
C ASP A 33 -4.00 6.50 1.36
N ALA A 34 -3.33 6.37 0.21
CA ALA A 34 -3.37 5.14 -0.59
C ALA A 34 -2.62 4.00 0.10
N LEU A 35 -1.49 4.28 0.74
CA LEU A 35 -0.74 3.33 1.56
C LEU A 35 -1.58 2.83 2.73
N ALA A 36 -2.26 3.71 3.46
CA ALA A 36 -3.13 3.32 4.57
C ALA A 36 -4.24 2.35 4.12
N ARG A 37 -4.82 2.57 2.93
CA ARG A 37 -5.80 1.65 2.33
C ARG A 37 -5.16 0.35 1.88
N TYR A 38 -3.94 0.39 1.37
CA TYR A 38 -3.18 -0.80 1.00
C TYR A 38 -2.91 -1.68 2.23
N ASP A 39 -2.43 -1.10 3.33
CA ASP A 39 -2.11 -1.81 4.56
C ASP A 39 -3.36 -2.48 5.15
N ALA A 40 -4.50 -1.78 5.15
CA ALA A 40 -5.77 -2.35 5.60
C ALA A 40 -6.21 -3.55 4.74
N GLN A 41 -6.05 -3.46 3.41
CA GLN A 41 -6.36 -4.57 2.49
C GLN A 41 -5.38 -5.73 2.68
N LEU A 42 -4.09 -5.44 2.86
CA LEU A 42 -3.07 -6.44 3.08
C LEU A 42 -3.31 -7.19 4.39
N ALA A 43 -3.66 -6.51 5.48
CA ALA A 43 -3.99 -7.15 6.76
C ALA A 43 -5.18 -8.12 6.64
N GLN A 44 -6.24 -7.71 5.91
CA GLN A 44 -7.39 -8.58 5.63
C GLN A 44 -7.02 -9.77 4.74
N TRP A 45 -6.10 -9.56 3.80
CA TRP A 45 -5.58 -10.62 2.96
C TRP A 45 -4.74 -11.62 3.78
N LEU A 46 -3.82 -11.16 4.63
CA LEU A 46 -2.99 -12.01 5.50
C LEU A 46 -3.84 -12.85 6.46
N THR A 47 -4.97 -12.31 6.94
CA THR A 47 -5.93 -13.07 7.75
C THR A 47 -6.50 -14.28 7.00
N ARG A 48 -6.66 -14.17 5.68
CA ARG A 48 -7.19 -15.22 4.80
C ARG A 48 -6.09 -16.09 4.20
N HIS A 49 -4.84 -15.62 4.24
CA HIS A 49 -3.62 -16.27 3.74
C HIS A 49 -2.55 -16.34 4.83
N PRO A 50 -2.75 -17.16 5.88
CA PRO A 50 -1.82 -17.25 7.00
C PRO A 50 -0.45 -17.80 6.59
N ASP A 51 -0.39 -18.68 5.59
CA ASP A 51 0.88 -19.19 5.05
C ASP A 51 1.74 -18.06 4.48
N ALA A 52 1.13 -17.12 3.76
CA ALA A 52 1.85 -15.99 3.18
C ALA A 52 2.35 -14.96 4.21
N ALA A 53 1.74 -14.95 5.40
CA ALA A 53 2.18 -14.11 6.51
C ALA A 53 3.42 -14.69 7.19
N ALA A 54 3.51 -16.02 7.28
CA ALA A 54 4.66 -16.71 7.86
C ALA A 54 5.95 -16.49 7.04
N ASP A 55 5.84 -16.36 5.71
CA ASP A 55 6.97 -16.01 4.84
C ASP A 55 7.51 -14.60 5.14
N ALA A 56 6.61 -13.65 5.38
CA ALA A 56 6.94 -12.25 5.62
C ALA A 56 7.57 -12.01 7.00
N ASP A 57 7.13 -12.77 8.02
CA ASP A 57 7.68 -12.74 9.39
C ASP A 57 9.05 -13.44 9.49
N SER A 58 9.40 -14.27 8.50
CA SER A 58 10.67 -15.01 8.44
C SER A 58 11.80 -14.24 7.74
N MET A 59 11.61 -12.96 7.37
CA MET A 59 12.66 -12.14 6.77
C MET A 59 13.40 -11.35 7.87
N PRO A 60 14.62 -11.77 8.27
CA PRO A 60 15.42 -11.10 9.32
C PRO A 60 15.98 -9.75 8.87
#